data_AF-A0A7J4N8A7-F1
#
_entry.id   AF-A0A7J4N8A7-F1
#
_cell.length_a   1.000
_cell.length_b   1.000
_cell.length_c   1.000
_cell.angle_alpha   90.00
_cell.angle_beta   90.00
_cell.angle_gamma   90.00
#
_symmetry.space_group_name_H-M   'P 1'
#
loop_
_entity.id
_entity.type
_entity.pdbx_description
1 polymer ?
#
loop_
_entity_poly.entity_id
_entity_poly.type
_entity_poly.pdbx_seq_one_letter_code
_entity_poly.pdbx_strand_id
1 'polypeptide(L)' 'MRVVKRSGEVEEFDPAKALNAILRVGTSPEEAQAILESVRPHLYDGMTTEELYRHIRSHMGRCEASKFSL' A
#
# COMPACT_ATOMS: atom_id res chain seq x y z
N MET A 1 8.52 7.24 -8.29
CA MET A 1 9.49 6.93 -7.21
C MET A 1 9.81 5.46 -7.24
N ARG A 2 10.91 5.05 -6.62
CA ARG A 2 11.33 3.66 -6.56
C ARG A 2 10.95 3.03 -5.22
N VAL A 3 10.56 1.77 -5.24
CA VAL A 3 10.25 0.96 -4.06
C VAL A 3 11.24 -0.19 -4.00
N VAL A 4 11.70 -0.53 -2.80
CA VAL A 4 12.63 -1.64 -2.55
C VAL A 4 11.84 -2.84 -2.04
N LYS A 5 11.85 -3.94 -2.79
CA LYS A 5 11.24 -5.19 -2.34
C LYS A 5 12.05 -5.80 -1.21
N ARG A 6 11.45 -6.76 -0.50
CA ARG A 6 12.15 -7.57 0.51
C ARG A 6 13.41 -8.27 -0.01
N SER A 7 13.46 -8.60 -1.30
CA SER A 7 14.62 -9.19 -1.97
C SER A 7 15.79 -8.21 -2.19
N GLY A 8 15.57 -6.90 -1.99
CA GLY A 8 16.50 -5.84 -2.40
C GLY A 8 16.32 -5.39 -3.85
N GLU A 9 15.43 -6.02 -4.62
CA GLU A 9 15.07 -5.57 -5.96
C GLU A 9 14.41 -4.19 -5.90
N VAL A 10 14.81 -3.29 -6.78
CA VAL A 10 14.25 -1.95 -6.91
C VAL A 10 13.30 -1.90 -8.09
N GLU A 11 12.05 -1.51 -7.87
CA GLU A 11 11.06 -1.32 -8.92
C GLU A 11 10.45 0.08 -8.88
N GLU A 12 9.89 0.54 -9.99
CA GLU A 12 9.09 1.76 -9.97
C GLU A 12 7.77 1.50 -9.23
N PHE A 13 7.40 2.45 -8.36
CA PHE A 13 6.12 2.44 -7.69
C PHE A 13 4.99 2.54 -8.71
N ASP A 14 4.14 1.51 -8.74
CA ASP A 14 2.92 1.49 -9.52
C ASP A 14 1.70 1.64 -8.58
N PRO A 15 0.99 2.78 -8.62
CA PRO A 15 -0.19 3.00 -7.80
C PRO A 15 -1.31 1.98 -8.09
N ALA A 16 -1.38 1.42 -9.30
CA ALA A 16 -2.36 0.38 -9.63
C ALA A 16 -2.09 -0.92 -8.86
N LYS A 17 -0.82 -1.29 -8.64
CA LYS A 17 -0.46 -2.44 -7.79
C LYS A 17 -0.91 -2.22 -6.35
N ALA A 18 -0.66 -1.04 -5.80
CA ALA A 18 -1.07 -0.68 -4.44
C ALA A 18 -2.60 -0.70 -4.29
N LEU A 19 -3.31 -0.10 -5.24
CA LEU A 19 -4.78 -0.09 -5.26
C LEU A 19 -5.35 -1.51 -5.33
N ASN A 20 -4.82 -2.35 -6.22
CA ASN A 20 -5.23 -3.75 -6.34
C ASN A 20 -4.97 -4.55 -5.07
N ALA A 21 -3.86 -4.27 -4.36
CA ALA A 21 -3.60 -4.90 -3.08
C ALA A 21 -4.65 -4.51 -2.03
N ILE A 22 -5.06 -3.23 -1.97
CA ILE A 22 -6.11 -2.72 -1.08
C ILE A 22 -7.48 -3.32 -1.43
N LEU A 23 -7.83 -3.39 -2.71
CA LEU A 23 -9.09 -4.01 -3.14
C LEU A 23 -9.20 -5.49 -2.75
N ARG A 24 -8.08 -6.23 -2.78
CA ARG A 24 -8.06 -7.68 -2.50
C ARG A 24 -8.48 -8.07 -1.10
N VAL A 25 -8.44 -7.15 -0.13
CA VAL A 25 -8.86 -7.44 1.25
C VAL A 25 -10.35 -7.18 1.50
N GLY A 26 -11.09 -6.73 0.50
CA GLY A 26 -12.54 -6.53 0.58
C GLY A 26 -12.95 -5.08 0.82
N THR A 27 -12.04 -4.13 0.59
CA THR A 27 -12.32 -2.70 0.65
C THR A 27 -13.10 -2.26 -0.60
N SER A 28 -14.01 -1.29 -0.45
CA SER A 28 -14.70 -0.70 -1.61
C SER A 28 -13.72 0.08 -2.51
N PRO A 29 -13.99 0.23 -3.81
CA PRO A 29 -13.15 1.03 -4.71
C PRO A 29 -12.93 2.47 -4.23
N GLU A 30 -13.97 3.09 -3.69
CA GLU A 30 -13.94 4.48 -3.20
C GLU A 30 -13.01 4.60 -1.99
N GLU A 31 -13.14 3.66 -1.03
CA GLU A 31 -12.30 3.63 0.17
C GLU A 31 -10.85 3.24 -0.17
N ALA A 32 -10.63 2.32 -1.10
CA ALA A 32 -9.29 1.96 -1.57
C ALA A 32 -8.56 3.15 -2.19
N GLN A 33 -9.26 3.95 -3.00
CA GLN A 33 -8.73 5.18 -3.58
C GLN A 33 -8.44 6.22 -2.49
N ALA A 34 -9.33 6.39 -1.52
CA ALA A 34 -9.13 7.32 -0.41
C ALA A 34 -7.90 6.94 0.44
N ILE A 35 -7.72 5.66 0.73
CA ILE A 35 -6.53 5.15 1.44
C ILE A 35 -5.28 5.46 0.62
N LEU A 36 -5.28 5.15 -0.68
CA LEU A 36 -4.11 5.40 -1.53
C LEU A 36 -3.72 6.89 -1.54
N GLU A 37 -4.70 7.79 -1.68
CA GLU A 37 -4.44 9.23 -1.63
C GLU A 37 -3.94 9.69 -0.25
N SER A 38 -4.40 9.10 0.85
CA SER A 38 -3.88 9.40 2.19
C SER A 38 -2.44 8.94 2.42
N VAL A 39 -2.03 7.87 1.72
CA VAL A 39 -0.67 7.31 1.79
C VAL A 39 0.32 8.11 0.93
N ARG A 40 -0.11 8.67 -0.21
CA ARG A 40 0.75 9.39 -1.18
C ARG A 40 1.71 10.43 -0.57
N PRO A 41 1.32 11.28 0.39
CA PRO A 41 2.21 12.26 1.01
C PRO A 41 3.35 11.65 1.83
N HIS A 42 3.18 10.39 2.27
CA HIS A 42 4.16 9.67 3.10
C HIS A 42 5.15 8.87 2.25
N LEU A 43 4.90 8.76 0.95
CA LEU A 43 5.72 7.99 0.03
C LEU A 43 7.03 8.73 -0.30
N TYR A 44 8.16 8.02 -0.27
CA TYR A 44 9.48 8.56 -0.61
C TYR A 44 10.27 7.59 -1.48
N ASP A 45 11.28 8.11 -2.20
CA ASP A 45 12.14 7.29 -3.05
C ASP A 45 13.00 6.33 -2.22
N GLY A 46 13.00 5.06 -2.62
CA GLY A 46 13.68 3.99 -1.88
C GLY A 46 12.87 3.43 -0.71
N MET A 47 11.61 3.84 -0.51
CA MET A 47 10.71 3.21 0.45
C MET A 47 10.63 1.70 0.21
N THR A 48 10.63 0.90 1.26
CA THR A 48 10.46 -0.54 1.10
C THR A 48 8.99 -0.90 0.87
N THR A 49 8.72 -2.02 0.18
CA THR A 49 7.34 -2.52 0.03
C THR A 49 6.69 -2.80 1.39
N GLU A 50 7.48 -3.19 2.39
CA GLU A 50 6.99 -3.43 3.75
C GLU A 50 6.53 -2.13 4.43
N GLU A 51 7.31 -1.05 4.33
CA GLU A 51 6.93 0.27 4.84
C GLU A 51 5.68 0.79 4.15
N LEU A 52 5.61 0.67 2.82
CA LEU A 52 4.43 1.01 2.04
C LEU A 52 3.18 0.30 2.57
N TYR A 53 3.25 -1.03 2.74
CA TYR A 53 2.11 -1.80 3.26
C TYR A 53 1.81 -1.49 4.73
N ARG A 54 2.80 -1.11 5.53
CA ARG A 54 2.59 -0.64 6.90
C ARG A 54 1.80 0.68 6.92
N HIS A 55 2.14 1.61 6.05
CA HIS A 55 1.39 2.87 5.88
C HIS A 55 -0.03 2.61 5.37
N ILE A 56 -0.22 1.71 4.41
CA ILE A 56 -1.56 1.36 3.94
C ILE A 56 -2.40 0.81 5.10
N ARG A 57 -1.88 -0.18 5.85
CA ARG A 57 -2.61 -0.79 6.97
C ARG A 57 -2.96 0.20 8.08
N SER A 58 -2.14 1.22 8.35
CA SER A 58 -2.44 2.22 9.38
C SER A 58 -3.65 3.10 9.03
N HIS A 59 -4.02 3.17 7.75
CA HIS A 59 -5.18 3.91 7.26
C HIS A 59 -6.42 3.00 7.08
N MET A 60 -6.29 1.69 7.34
CA MET A 60 -7.38 0.73 7.26
C MET A 60 -8.04 0.50 8.63
N GLY A 61 -9.34 0.17 8.63
CA GLY A 61 -10.03 -0.28 9.85
C GLY A 61 -9.48 -1.62 10.39
N ARG A 62 -9.67 -1.88 11.70
CA ARG A 62 -9.13 -3.08 12.39
C ARG A 62 -9.50 -4.41 11.71
N CYS A 63 -10.71 -4.52 11.14
CA CYS A 63 -11.18 -5.73 10.46
C CYS A 63 -10.57 -5.94 9.07
N GLU A 64 -10.15 -4.86 8.40
CA GLU A 64 -9.59 -4.93 7.04
C GLU A 64 -8.07 -5.10 7.11
N ALA A 65 -7.43 -4.47 8.10
CA ALA A 65 -6.00 -4.62 8.35
C ALA A 65 -5.59 -6.07 8.67
N SER A 66 -6.45 -6.85 9.33
CA SER A 66 -6.17 -8.26 9.65
C SER A 66 -6.20 -9.19 8.43
N LYS A 67 -6.97 -8.83 7.40
CA LYS A 67 -7.01 -9.54 6.11
C LYS A 67 -5.81 -9.19 5.23
N PHE A 68 -5.18 -8.05 5.49
CA PHE A 68 -4.03 -7.52 4.77
C PHE A 68 -2.71 -8.15 5.26
N SER A 69 -2.57 -9.46 5.03
CA SER A 69 -1.30 -10.17 5.19
C SER A 69 -0.63 -10.33 3.81
N LEU A 70 0.43 -9.55 3.58
CA LEU A 70 1.38 -9.70 2.46
C LEU A 70 2.74 -10.13 3.01
#